data_AF-A0A448XR47-F1
#
_entry.id   AF-A0A448XR47-F1
#
_cell.length_a   1.000
_cell.length_b   1.000
_cell.length_c   1.000
_cell.angle_alpha   90.00
_cell.angle_beta   90.00
_cell.angle_gamma   90.00
#
_symmetry.space_group_name_H-M   'P 1'
#
loop_
_entity.id
_entity.type
_entity.pdbx_description
1 polymer ?
#
loop_
_entity_poly.entity_id
_entity_poly.type
_entity_poly.pdbx_seq_one_letter_code
_entity_poly.pdbx_strand_id
1 'polypeptide(L)'
;MFPNLSEGHLDAYRQAIVQNQHLAELAVRLGLHKYLLYTHSVDFSYDSTFIYARSDAFEALMAAIFLDSSLETVDRIFGAVLFGDLKRLHQTWVRIPLHPLQLQYPNGDREWADRIPMLKVSKLTFIKLKIPVNMYN
;
A
#
# COMPACT_ATOMS: atom_id res chain seq x y z
N MET A 1 -7.43 -8.39 2.63
CA MET A 1 -7.07 -9.51 1.72
C MET A 1 -6.59 -10.75 2.49
N PHE A 2 -5.74 -10.62 3.52
CA PHE A 2 -5.22 -11.78 4.28
C PHE A 2 -5.29 -11.58 5.82
N PRO A 3 -6.47 -11.72 6.46
CA PRO A 3 -6.63 -11.42 7.88
C PRO A 3 -5.96 -12.41 8.83
N ASN A 4 -5.70 -13.64 8.37
CA ASN A 4 -5.16 -14.73 9.19
C ASN A 4 -3.66 -14.97 8.97
N LEU A 5 -3.02 -14.15 8.13
CA LEU A 5 -1.62 -14.33 7.78
C LEU A 5 -0.73 -13.67 8.84
N SER A 6 0.37 -14.33 9.22
CA SER A 6 1.31 -13.75 10.17
C SER A 6 2.08 -12.56 9.59
N GLU A 7 2.52 -11.67 10.47
CA GLU A 7 3.30 -10.48 10.12
C GLU A 7 4.53 -10.81 9.24
N GLY A 8 5.26 -11.88 9.56
CA GLY A 8 6.45 -12.28 8.78
C GLY A 8 6.14 -12.60 7.31
N HIS A 9 5.00 -13.24 7.04
CA HIS A 9 4.59 -13.49 5.65
C HIS A 9 4.03 -12.23 4.98
N LEU A 10 3.33 -11.36 5.72
CA LEU A 10 2.88 -10.07 5.20
C LEU A 10 4.07 -9.17 4.84
N ASP A 11 5.11 -9.16 5.68
CA ASP A 11 6.33 -8.40 5.42
C ASP A 11 7.10 -8.98 4.23
N ALA A 12 7.18 -10.31 4.09
CA ALA A 12 7.74 -10.93 2.90
C ALA A 12 7.00 -10.53 1.62
N TYR A 13 5.66 -10.51 1.63
CA TYR A 13 4.88 -10.03 0.48
C TYR A 13 5.10 -8.55 0.20
N ARG A 14 5.13 -7.72 1.25
CA ARG A 14 5.44 -6.28 1.13
C ARG A 14 6.79 -6.08 0.48
N GLN A 15 7.83 -6.73 1.00
CA GLN A 15 9.20 -6.65 0.49
C GLN A 15 9.29 -7.08 -0.98
N ALA A 16 8.63 -8.18 -1.36
CA ALA A 16 8.60 -8.63 -2.74
C ALA A 16 7.94 -7.61 -3.69
N ILE A 17 6.84 -6.98 -3.26
CA ILE A 17 6.13 -5.99 -4.08
C ILE A 17 6.92 -4.69 -4.21
N VAL A 18 7.58 -4.23 -3.15
CA VAL A 18 8.33 -2.95 -3.15
C VAL A 18 9.80 -3.12 -3.53
N GLN A 19 10.22 -4.30 -3.98
CA GLN A 19 11.60 -4.54 -4.41
C GLN A 19 11.91 -3.76 -5.70
N ASN A 20 13.07 -3.12 -5.76
CA ASN A 20 13.48 -2.28 -6.91
C ASN A 20 13.36 -3.00 -8.26
N GLN A 21 13.68 -4.29 -8.30
CA GLN A 21 13.57 -5.08 -9.53
C GLN A 21 12.13 -5.18 -10.02
N HIS A 22 11.18 -5.38 -9.11
CA HIS A 22 9.76 -5.43 -9.44
C HIS A 22 9.23 -4.04 -9.80
N LEU A 23 9.59 -2.99 -9.05
CA LEU A 23 9.20 -1.61 -9.39
C LEU A 23 9.73 -1.16 -10.76
N ALA A 24 10.95 -1.55 -11.12
CA ALA A 24 11.51 -1.31 -12.45
C ALA A 24 10.71 -2.02 -13.55
N GLU A 25 10.21 -3.24 -13.28
CA GLU A 25 9.32 -3.95 -14.21
C GLU A 25 7.98 -3.21 -14.35
N LEU A 26 7.39 -2.76 -13.24
CA LEU A 26 6.15 -1.95 -13.27
C LEU A 26 6.35 -0.65 -14.07
N ALA A 27 7.52 0.00 -13.94
CA ALA A 27 7.90 1.16 -14.73
C ALA A 27 7.94 0.84 -16.24
N VAL A 28 8.41 -0.36 -16.60
CA VAL A 28 8.39 -0.82 -18.00
C VAL A 28 6.96 -1.04 -18.49
N ARG A 29 6.13 -1.72 -17.68
CA ARG A 29 4.71 -1.98 -18.00
C ARG A 29 3.91 -0.69 -18.21
N LEU A 30 4.17 0.33 -17.38
CA LEU A 30 3.57 1.66 -17.53
C LEU A 30 4.12 2.43 -18.75
N GLY A 31 5.22 1.96 -19.36
CA GLY A 31 5.87 2.64 -20.47
C GLY A 31 6.79 3.80 -20.05
N LEU A 32 7.01 3.99 -18.75
CA LEU A 32 7.79 5.11 -18.19
C LEU A 32 9.23 5.14 -18.70
N HIS A 33 9.82 3.96 -18.94
CA HIS A 33 11.16 3.81 -19.49
C HIS A 33 11.39 4.57 -20.82
N LYS A 34 10.34 4.83 -21.60
CA LYS A 34 10.42 5.56 -22.89
C LYS A 34 10.50 7.08 -22.71
N TYR A 35 10.14 7.58 -21.54
CA TYR A 35 10.06 9.01 -21.23
C TYR A 35 11.15 9.44 -20.24
N LEU A 36 11.97 8.50 -19.77
CA LEU A 36 13.07 8.81 -18.87
C LEU A 36 14.21 9.52 -19.61
N LEU A 37 14.57 10.69 -19.12
CA LEU A 37 15.67 11.49 -19.63
C LEU A 37 16.99 11.00 -19.04
N TYR A 38 17.67 10.12 -19.78
CA TYR A 38 19.02 9.68 -19.44
C TYR A 38 20.06 10.60 -20.09
N THR A 39 20.94 11.19 -19.28
CA THR A 39 22.15 11.82 -19.82
C THR A 39 23.13 10.72 -20.21
N HIS A 40 23.71 10.82 -21.41
CA HIS A 40 24.62 9.81 -21.94
C HIS A 40 25.98 9.92 -21.23
N SER A 41 26.07 9.43 -20.00
CA SER A 41 27.35 9.19 -19.34
C SER A 41 27.88 7.87 -19.88
N VAL A 42 29.05 7.96 -20.51
CA VAL A 42 29.78 6.88 -21.18
C VAL A 42 29.85 5.66 -20.26
N ASP A 43 29.53 4.47 -20.79
CA ASP A 43 29.51 3.15 -20.12
C ASP A 43 28.18 2.67 -19.49
N PHE A 44 27.10 2.64 -20.29
CA PHE A 44 25.89 1.87 -20.01
C PHE A 44 26.07 0.35 -20.24
N SER A 45 27.08 -0.27 -19.62
CA SER A 45 27.31 -1.73 -19.73
C SER A 45 26.61 -2.56 -18.65
N TYR A 46 25.90 -1.92 -17.70
CA TYR A 46 25.21 -2.60 -16.60
C TYR A 46 23.69 -2.38 -16.63
N ASP A 47 22.97 -3.46 -16.91
CA ASP A 47 21.49 -3.56 -16.83
C ASP A 47 20.96 -3.16 -15.42
N SER A 48 21.79 -3.34 -14.39
CA SER A 48 21.45 -3.00 -12.99
C SER A 48 21.24 -1.50 -12.77
N THR A 49 22.05 -0.62 -13.35
CA THR A 49 21.85 0.85 -13.21
C THR A 49 20.52 1.29 -13.81
N PHE A 50 20.10 0.66 -14.90
CA PHE A 50 18.77 0.92 -15.49
C PHE A 50 17.64 0.40 -14.61
N ILE A 51 17.83 -0.67 -13.84
CA ILE A 51 16.82 -1.15 -12.87
C ILE A 51 16.61 -0.08 -11.80
N TYR A 52 17.67 0.43 -11.17
CA TYR A 52 17.55 1.46 -10.13
C TYR A 52 16.90 2.73 -10.69
N ALA A 53 17.37 3.26 -11.82
CA ALA A 53 16.81 4.47 -12.39
C ALA A 53 15.32 4.33 -12.77
N ARG A 54 14.90 3.16 -13.28
CA ARG A 54 13.49 2.89 -13.57
C ARG A 54 12.64 2.76 -12.30
N SER A 55 13.17 2.10 -11.28
CA SER A 55 12.53 1.96 -9.97
C SER A 55 12.31 3.33 -9.31
N ASP A 56 13.38 4.11 -9.19
CA ASP A 56 13.36 5.43 -8.56
C ASP A 56 12.42 6.38 -9.32
N ALA A 57 12.43 6.32 -10.65
CA ALA A 57 11.51 7.10 -11.48
C ALA A 57 10.04 6.70 -11.27
N PHE A 58 9.76 5.41 -11.10
CA PHE A 58 8.41 4.94 -10.85
C PHE A 58 7.90 5.42 -9.48
N GLU A 59 8.71 5.33 -8.44
CA GLU A 59 8.37 5.88 -7.12
C GLU A 59 8.20 7.40 -7.17
N ALA A 60 9.09 8.11 -7.85
CA ALA A 60 9.00 9.55 -8.03
C ALA A 60 7.71 9.96 -8.76
N LEU A 61 7.31 9.21 -9.79
CA LEU A 61 6.04 9.43 -10.49
C LEU A 61 4.84 9.20 -9.57
N MET A 62 4.84 8.12 -8.78
CA MET A 62 3.76 7.85 -7.82
C MET A 62 3.68 8.96 -6.76
N ALA A 63 4.82 9.46 -6.29
CA ALA A 63 4.88 10.57 -5.35
C ALA A 63 4.37 11.88 -5.96
N ALA A 64 4.69 12.16 -7.23
CA ALA A 64 4.16 13.33 -7.94
C ALA A 64 2.63 13.24 -8.10
N ILE A 65 2.11 12.07 -8.50
CA ILE A 65 0.65 11.84 -8.59
C ILE A 65 -0.03 11.99 -7.23
N PHE A 66 0.60 11.50 -6.15
CA PHE A 66 0.10 11.67 -4.79
C PHE A 66 -0.03 13.16 -4.43
N LEU A 67 1.01 13.94 -4.74
CA LEU A 67 1.06 15.38 -4.45
C LEU A 67 0.03 16.17 -5.26
N ASP A 68 -0.15 15.82 -6.54
CA ASP A 68 -1.07 16.52 -7.45
C ASP A 68 -2.54 16.12 -7.28
N SER A 69 -2.81 14.94 -6.69
CA SER A 69 -4.16 14.40 -6.57
C SER A 69 -4.50 13.88 -5.17
N SER A 70 -4.40 12.57 -4.95
CA SER A 70 -4.74 11.92 -3.69
C SER A 70 -4.15 10.52 -3.61
N LEU A 71 -4.18 9.93 -2.41
CA LEU A 71 -3.79 8.54 -2.18
C LEU A 71 -4.68 7.55 -2.96
N GLU A 72 -5.97 7.85 -3.11
CA GLU A 72 -6.92 6.99 -3.83
C GLU A 72 -6.55 6.89 -5.31
N THR A 73 -6.15 8.00 -5.92
CA THR A 73 -5.67 8.00 -7.32
C THR A 73 -4.44 7.13 -7.48
N VAL A 74 -3.48 7.24 -6.55
CA VAL A 74 -2.24 6.45 -6.57
C VAL A 74 -2.54 4.97 -6.41
N ASP A 75 -3.37 4.58 -5.44
CA ASP A 75 -3.75 3.18 -5.23
C ASP A 75 -4.44 2.59 -6.47
N ARG A 76 -5.33 3.35 -7.12
CA ARG A 76 -5.98 2.91 -8.36
C ARG A 76 -4.99 2.69 -9.50
N ILE A 77 -4.05 3.62 -9.70
CA ILE A 77 -3.03 3.50 -10.77
C ILE A 77 -2.07 2.35 -10.44
N PHE A 78 -1.58 2.28 -9.21
CA PHE A 78 -0.69 1.24 -8.75
C PHE A 78 -1.32 -0.15 -8.90
N GLY A 79 -2.57 -0.33 -8.45
CA GLY A 79 -3.33 -1.56 -8.64
C GLY A 79 -3.50 -1.94 -10.12
N ALA A 80 -3.79 -0.96 -10.98
CA ALA A 80 -3.94 -1.19 -12.42
C ALA A 80 -2.62 -1.60 -13.09
N VAL A 81 -1.48 -1.04 -12.69
CA VAL A 81 -0.16 -1.43 -13.21
C VAL A 81 0.26 -2.79 -12.68
N LEU A 82 -0.06 -3.10 -11.42
CA LEU A 82 0.31 -4.34 -10.75
C LEU A 82 -0.47 -5.56 -11.27
N PHE A 83 -1.80 -5.41 -11.44
CA PHE A 83 -2.70 -6.52 -11.78
C PHE A 83 -3.56 -6.27 -13.04
N GLY A 84 -3.24 -5.28 -13.88
CA GLY A 84 -4.05 -4.89 -15.03
C GLY A 84 -4.39 -6.04 -15.98
N ASP A 85 -3.45 -6.97 -16.17
CA ASP A 85 -3.64 -8.16 -17.02
C ASP A 85 -4.52 -9.24 -16.35
N LEU A 86 -4.63 -9.19 -15.02
CA LEU A 86 -5.29 -10.20 -14.19
C LEU A 86 -6.54 -9.60 -13.54
N LYS A 87 -7.61 -9.43 -14.34
CA LYS A 87 -8.89 -8.81 -13.92
C LYS A 87 -9.40 -9.29 -12.56
N ARG A 88 -9.33 -10.60 -12.29
CA ARG A 88 -9.78 -11.18 -11.01
C ARG A 88 -8.96 -10.67 -9.83
N LEU A 89 -7.64 -10.60 -9.96
CA LEU A 89 -6.75 -10.11 -8.90
C LEU A 89 -6.90 -8.61 -8.71
N HIS A 90 -7.00 -7.85 -9.81
CA HIS A 90 -7.24 -6.42 -9.76
C HIS A 90 -8.54 -6.08 -8.99
N GLN A 91 -9.62 -6.81 -9.25
CA GLN A 91 -10.88 -6.63 -8.52
C GLN A 91 -10.74 -6.91 -7.02
N THR A 92 -10.01 -7.96 -6.64
CA THR A 92 -9.76 -8.27 -5.22
C THR A 92 -8.86 -7.24 -4.56
N TRP A 93 -7.88 -6.68 -5.27
CA TRP A 93 -7.01 -5.61 -4.78
C TRP A 93 -7.81 -4.34 -4.50
N VAL A 94 -8.63 -3.90 -5.45
CA VAL A 94 -9.45 -2.68 -5.33
C VAL A 94 -10.57 -2.83 -4.29
N ARG A 95 -11.07 -4.04 -4.06
CA ARG A 95 -12.16 -4.31 -3.11
C ARG A 95 -11.65 -5.06 -1.88
N ILE A 96 -10.87 -4.37 -1.05
CA ILE A 96 -10.38 -4.93 0.20
C ILE A 96 -11.56 -5.19 1.14
N PRO A 97 -11.77 -6.44 1.61
CA PRO A 97 -12.83 -6.73 2.57
C PRO A 97 -12.54 -6.08 3.92
N LEU A 98 -13.60 -5.67 4.61
CA LEU A 98 -13.52 -5.19 5.99
C LEU A 98 -12.87 -6.22 6.90
N HIS A 99 -12.27 -5.74 7.99
CA HIS A 99 -11.64 -6.61 8.96
C HIS A 99 -12.70 -7.54 9.61
N PRO A 100 -12.38 -8.81 9.92
CA PRO A 100 -13.36 -9.76 10.50
C PRO A 100 -14.06 -9.24 11.76
N LEU A 101 -13.38 -8.45 12.59
CA LEU A 101 -13.99 -7.84 13.78
C LEU A 101 -15.01 -6.75 13.45
N GLN A 102 -14.80 -5.98 12.38
CA GLN A 102 -15.77 -4.98 11.93
C GLN A 102 -17.01 -5.65 11.33
N LEU A 103 -16.84 -6.81 10.69
CA LEU A 103 -17.95 -7.63 10.20
C LEU A 103 -18.77 -8.25 11.35
N GLN A 104 -18.10 -8.67 12.43
CA GLN A 104 -18.77 -9.22 13.62
C GLN A 104 -19.50 -8.15 14.43
N TYR A 105 -18.97 -6.92 14.47
CA TYR A 105 -19.53 -5.81 15.23
C TYR A 105 -19.71 -4.55 14.36
N PRO A 106 -20.72 -4.52 13.47
CA PRO A 106 -20.93 -3.39 12.53
C PRO A 106 -21.25 -2.06 13.23
N ASN A 107 -21.89 -2.12 14.40
CA ASN A 107 -22.29 -0.95 15.18
C ASN A 107 -21.19 -0.44 16.13
N GLY A 108 -19.99 -1.01 16.05
CA GLY A 108 -18.83 -0.65 16.87
C GLY A 108 -18.72 -1.43 18.18
N ASP A 109 -17.73 -1.05 18.99
CA ASP A 109 -17.31 -1.76 20.21
C ASP A 109 -17.83 -1.11 21.51
N ARG A 110 -18.62 -0.03 21.42
CA ARG A 110 -19.02 0.80 22.59
C ARG A 110 -19.72 0.01 23.68
N GLU A 111 -20.60 -0.92 23.31
CA GLU A 111 -21.35 -1.74 24.28
C GLU A 111 -20.45 -2.68 25.10
N TRP A 112 -19.25 -2.97 24.59
CA TRP A 112 -18.28 -3.90 25.19
C TRP A 112 -17.29 -3.19 26.10
N ALA A 113 -17.09 -1.88 25.91
CA ALA A 113 -16.26 -1.04 26.77
C ALA A 113 -16.73 -1.09 28.23
N ASP A 114 -18.04 -1.17 28.47
CA ASP A 114 -18.64 -1.21 29.81
C ASP A 114 -18.73 -2.63 30.39
N ARG A 115 -18.53 -3.69 29.59
CA ARG A 115 -18.70 -5.07 30.01
C ARG A 115 -17.39 -5.82 30.21
N ILE A 116 -16.34 -5.48 29.45
CA ILE A 116 -15.06 -6.19 29.49
C ILE A 116 -14.05 -5.42 30.37
N PRO A 117 -13.59 -5.99 31.50
CA PRO A 117 -12.63 -5.32 32.39
C PRO A 117 -11.35 -4.89 31.68
N MET A 118 -10.82 -5.67 30.73
CA MET A 118 -9.63 -5.32 29.95
C MET A 118 -9.83 -4.07 29.06
N LEU A 119 -11.04 -3.84 28.56
CA LEU A 119 -11.38 -2.62 27.80
C LEU A 119 -11.65 -1.43 28.75
N LYS A 120 -12.04 -1.70 30.01
CA LYS A 120 -12.16 -0.69 31.07
C LYS A 120 -10.82 -0.20 31.61
N VAL A 121 -9.75 -0.99 31.51
CA VAL A 121 -8.41 -0.58 31.99
C VAL A 121 -7.93 0.57 31.12
N SER A 122 -8.32 1.79 31.49
CA SER A 122 -7.59 3.04 31.70
C SER A 122 -6.28 3.35 30.95
N LYS A 123 -5.88 2.59 29.94
CA LYS A 123 -4.82 2.92 28.98
C LYS A 123 -5.41 3.14 27.59
N LEU A 124 -6.38 2.33 27.14
CA LEU A 124 -7.05 2.53 25.84
C LEU A 124 -8.02 3.73 25.85
N THR A 125 -8.80 3.91 26.92
CA THR A 125 -9.67 5.08 27.09
C THR A 125 -8.87 6.35 27.36
N PHE A 126 -7.75 6.26 28.08
CA PHE A 126 -6.82 7.37 28.33
C PHE A 126 -6.11 7.83 27.05
N ILE A 127 -5.69 6.91 26.17
CA ILE A 127 -5.12 7.26 24.86
C ILE A 127 -6.18 7.94 23.99
N LYS A 128 -7.44 7.44 23.98
CA LYS A 128 -8.57 8.08 23.27
C LYS A 128 -8.90 9.49 23.77
N LEU A 129 -8.67 9.78 25.06
CA LEU A 129 -8.90 11.12 25.66
C LEU A 129 -7.75 12.11 25.41
N LYS A 130 -6.53 11.62 25.21
CA LYS A 130 -5.33 12.46 25.04
C LYS A 130 -4.96 12.70 23.57
N ILE A 131 -5.45 11.84 22.67
CA ILE A 131 -5.33 11.99 21.22
C ILE A 131 -6.75 11.96 20.67
N PRO A 132 -7.29 13.06 20.13
CA PRO A 132 -8.64 13.11 19.59
C PRO A 132 -8.70 12.34 18.25
N VAL A 133 -8.62 11.01 18.33
CA VAL A 133 -8.78 10.12 17.17
C VAL A 133 -10.14 9.45 17.31
N ASN A 134 -11.09 9.89 16.49
CA ASN A 134 -12.35 9.17 16.33
C ASN A 134 -12.03 7.90 15.53
N MET A 135 -12.08 6.73 16.19
CA MET A 135 -11.78 5.43 15.57
C MET A 135 -12.83 4.96 14.53
N TYR A 136 -13.76 5.82 14.17
CA TYR A 136 -14.83 5.55 13.22
C TYR A 136 -14.96 6.76 12.28
N ASN A 137 -14.32 6.64 11.12
CA ASN A 137 -14.66 7.25 9.85
C ASN A 137 -14.35 6.23 8.76
#